data_AF-A0A6N0BQR8-F1
#
_entry.id   AF-A0A6N0BQR8-F1
#
_cell.length_a   1.000
_cell.length_b   1.000
_cell.length_c   1.000
_cell.angle_alpha   90.00
_cell.angle_beta   90.00
_cell.angle_gamma   90.00
#
_symmetry.space_group_name_H-M   'P 1'
#
loop_
_entity.id
_entity.type
_entity.pdbx_description
1 polymer ?
#
loop_
_entity_poly.entity_id
_entity_poly.type
_entity_poly.pdbx_seq_one_letter_code
_entity_poly.pdbx_strand_id
1 'polypeptide(L)'
;MKPLKFTVGLRPAKSMFRFSTWAGSLVDDLLASAERSKTTKGLFKTVEQAADKSHFRLIGEKHTLFAGVKDVQFSVDYYDSDSTLDIDAEIDRFISLFSVVNAALKIRDVRRIGIVCEYRFPSKTDQPSRELIEKITHFKTDGFPAKFQLQFEQRHPITATTGIPDFRTEDFWNVLETYYDGEVDTDHSAKHEINLMLDVQRYYAPLLEEKIDAAIRAVSEKYKKQLAIFREKAKTVGLENGG
;
A
#
# COMPACT_ATOMS: atom_id res chain seq x y z
N MET A 1 -14.94 -1.40 -9.54
CA MET A 1 -13.64 -1.93 -9.09
C MET A 1 -13.58 -2.10 -7.57
N LYS A 2 -13.59 -3.35 -7.06
CA LYS A 2 -13.46 -3.69 -5.62
C LYS A 2 -11.97 -3.89 -5.28
N PRO A 3 -11.40 -3.22 -4.26
CA PRO A 3 -10.03 -3.48 -3.81
C PRO A 3 -9.92 -4.86 -3.16
N LEU A 4 -8.88 -5.60 -3.51
CA LEU A 4 -8.59 -6.95 -3.02
C LEU A 4 -7.43 -6.97 -2.04
N LYS A 5 -6.52 -6.00 -2.13
CA LYS A 5 -5.45 -5.81 -1.14
C LYS A 5 -5.33 -4.34 -0.83
N PHE A 6 -5.11 -4.01 0.44
CA PHE A 6 -4.83 -2.66 0.91
C PHE A 6 -3.59 -2.70 1.78
N THR A 7 -2.69 -1.75 1.59
CA THR A 7 -1.57 -1.54 2.50
C THR A 7 -1.40 -0.06 2.77
N VAL A 8 -1.23 0.30 4.04
CA VAL A 8 -0.76 1.61 4.48
C VAL A 8 0.59 1.43 5.16
N GLY A 9 1.53 2.32 4.85
CA GLY A 9 2.88 2.23 5.34
C GLY A 9 3.52 3.57 5.63
N LEU A 10 4.45 3.57 6.59
CA LEU A 10 5.25 4.71 6.99
C LEU A 10 6.73 4.33 6.98
N ARG A 11 7.57 5.22 6.45
CA ARG A 11 9.03 5.08 6.41
C ARG A 11 9.70 6.31 7.04
N PRO A 12 10.44 6.12 8.15
CA PRO A 12 11.34 7.13 8.69
C PRO A 12 12.50 7.43 7.73
N ALA A 13 13.11 8.61 7.86
CA ALA A 13 14.27 9.01 7.06
C ALA A 13 15.54 8.23 7.42
N LYS A 14 15.61 7.74 8.66
CA LYS A 14 16.72 6.95 9.18
C LYS A 14 16.22 5.67 9.82
N SER A 15 17.08 4.67 9.86
CA SER A 15 16.82 3.39 10.51
C SER A 15 16.48 3.59 12.00
N MET A 16 15.43 2.92 12.47
CA MET A 16 14.98 2.97 13.87
C MET A 16 15.87 2.10 14.75
N PHE A 17 16.96 2.66 15.26
CA PHE A 17 17.91 1.93 16.12
C PHE A 17 17.30 1.38 17.42
N ARG A 18 16.22 1.99 17.91
CA ARG A 18 15.51 1.54 19.13
C ARG A 18 14.75 0.23 18.94
N PHE A 19 14.48 -0.18 17.70
CA PHE A 19 13.59 -1.29 17.43
C PHE A 19 14.04 -2.61 18.09
N SER A 20 15.32 -2.97 17.96
CA SER A 20 15.85 -4.24 18.50
C SER A 20 15.76 -4.32 20.03
N THR A 21 15.83 -3.18 20.72
CA THR A 21 15.73 -3.10 22.19
C THR A 21 14.29 -3.26 22.67
N TRP A 22 13.32 -2.69 21.95
CA TRP A 22 11.93 -2.59 22.39
C TRP A 22 11.00 -3.60 21.69
N ALA A 23 11.50 -4.43 20.79
CA ALA A 23 10.68 -5.33 19.97
C ALA A 23 9.76 -6.24 20.79
N GLY A 24 10.28 -6.87 21.86
CA GLY A 24 9.49 -7.77 22.70
C GLY A 24 8.34 -7.05 23.41
N SER A 25 8.64 -6.00 24.16
CA SER A 25 7.62 -5.20 24.85
C SER A 25 6.62 -4.55 23.89
N LEU A 26 7.08 -4.14 22.71
CA LEU A 26 6.21 -3.57 21.68
C LEU A 26 5.20 -4.61 21.17
N VAL A 27 5.63 -5.86 20.94
CA VAL A 27 4.71 -6.94 20.56
C VAL A 27 3.67 -7.17 21.66
N ASP A 28 4.09 -7.24 22.91
CA ASP A 28 3.18 -7.44 24.05
C ASP A 28 2.15 -6.30 24.17
N ASP A 29 2.61 -5.05 24.08
CA ASP A 29 1.76 -3.86 24.12
C ASP A 29 0.78 -3.82 22.93
N LEU A 30 1.23 -4.22 21.74
CA LEU A 30 0.38 -4.30 20.55
C LEU A 30 -0.72 -5.35 20.70
N LEU A 31 -0.38 -6.56 21.16
CA LEU A 31 -1.35 -7.63 21.38
C LEU A 31 -2.34 -7.24 22.49
N ALA A 32 -1.84 -6.68 23.59
CA ALA A 32 -2.69 -6.22 24.70
C ALA A 32 -3.60 -5.04 24.30
N SER A 33 -3.12 -4.13 23.45
CA SER A 33 -3.93 -3.03 22.92
C SER A 33 -4.98 -3.54 21.94
N ALA A 34 -4.58 -4.45 21.03
CA ALA A 34 -5.46 -5.05 20.04
C ALA A 34 -6.63 -5.79 20.72
N GLU A 35 -6.35 -6.63 21.72
CA GLU A 35 -7.40 -7.40 22.42
C GLU A 35 -8.38 -6.54 23.23
N ARG A 36 -7.97 -5.33 23.64
CA ARG A 36 -8.83 -4.37 24.35
C ARG A 36 -9.68 -3.52 23.39
N SER A 37 -9.24 -3.36 22.15
CA SER A 37 -9.91 -2.50 21.17
C SER A 37 -11.02 -3.24 20.43
N LYS A 38 -12.20 -2.63 20.33
CA LYS A 38 -13.32 -3.20 19.54
C LYS A 38 -12.99 -3.34 18.05
N THR A 39 -12.06 -2.53 17.52
CA THR A 39 -11.76 -2.50 16.08
C THR A 39 -10.61 -3.40 15.68
N THR A 40 -9.74 -3.78 16.63
CA THR A 40 -8.53 -4.58 16.36
C THR A 40 -8.45 -5.88 17.15
N LYS A 41 -9.45 -6.18 17.99
CA LYS A 41 -9.54 -7.45 18.72
C LYS A 41 -9.60 -8.66 17.79
N GLY A 42 -8.80 -9.68 18.09
CA GLY A 42 -8.77 -10.93 17.33
C GLY A 42 -8.19 -10.80 15.92
N LEU A 43 -7.61 -9.65 15.56
CA LEU A 43 -7.02 -9.47 14.24
C LEU A 43 -5.78 -10.34 14.01
N PHE A 44 -4.99 -10.61 15.06
CA PHE A 44 -3.72 -11.31 14.96
C PHE A 44 -3.75 -12.63 15.73
N LYS A 45 -3.20 -13.68 15.12
CA LYS A 45 -3.12 -15.04 15.67
C LYS A 45 -1.68 -15.47 15.90
N THR A 46 -0.77 -15.00 15.05
CA THR A 46 0.62 -15.43 15.03
C THR A 46 1.56 -14.22 15.13
N VAL A 47 2.67 -14.41 15.83
CA VAL A 47 3.79 -13.48 15.83
C VAL A 47 4.98 -14.15 15.17
N GLU A 48 5.54 -13.51 14.15
CA GLU A 48 6.82 -13.89 13.58
C GLU A 48 7.86 -12.83 13.92
N GLN A 49 9.04 -13.25 14.37
CA GLN A 49 10.17 -12.37 14.60
C GLN A 49 11.35 -12.81 13.75
N ALA A 50 12.01 -11.84 13.12
CA ALA A 50 13.24 -12.10 12.40
C ALA A 50 14.34 -12.58 13.34
N ALA A 51 15.15 -13.55 12.90
CA ALA A 51 16.25 -14.09 13.71
C ALA A 51 17.26 -13.01 14.15
N ASP A 52 17.48 -12.00 13.32
CA ASP A 52 18.34 -10.85 13.59
C ASP A 52 17.66 -9.74 14.40
N LYS A 53 16.38 -9.94 14.79
CA LYS A 53 15.53 -8.98 15.50
C LYS A 53 15.34 -7.64 14.76
N SER A 54 15.52 -7.63 13.44
CA SER A 54 15.35 -6.43 12.61
C SER A 54 13.88 -6.06 12.37
N HIS A 55 12.96 -7.03 12.53
CA HIS A 55 11.53 -6.82 12.36
C HIS A 55 10.71 -7.89 13.06
N PHE A 56 9.42 -7.61 13.23
CA PHE A 56 8.40 -8.60 13.53
C PHE A 56 7.18 -8.42 12.61
N ARG A 57 6.36 -9.46 12.55
CA ARG A 57 5.05 -9.47 11.91
C ARG A 57 4.02 -10.00 12.88
N LEU A 58 2.90 -9.29 13.02
CA LEU A 58 1.68 -9.83 13.60
C LEU A 58 0.78 -10.26 12.45
N ILE A 59 0.40 -11.53 12.42
CA ILE A 59 -0.28 -12.15 11.28
C ILE A 59 -1.64 -12.68 11.74
N GLY A 60 -2.67 -12.26 11.03
CA GLY A 60 -4.05 -12.72 11.14
C GLY A 60 -4.47 -13.57 9.95
N GLU A 61 -5.78 -13.78 9.81
CA GLU A 61 -6.35 -14.42 8.61
C GLU A 61 -6.20 -13.54 7.37
N LYS A 62 -6.46 -12.23 7.52
CA LYS A 62 -6.40 -11.24 6.44
C LYS A 62 -5.45 -10.09 6.73
N HIS A 63 -5.19 -9.82 8.00
CA HIS A 63 -4.49 -8.63 8.45
C HIS A 63 -3.06 -8.96 8.81
N THR A 64 -2.12 -8.15 8.35
CA THR A 64 -0.71 -8.25 8.73
C THR A 64 -0.21 -6.88 9.18
N LEU A 65 0.36 -6.81 10.38
CA LEU A 65 1.13 -5.66 10.83
C LEU A 65 2.61 -6.02 10.79
N PHE A 66 3.36 -5.36 9.92
CA PHE A 66 4.82 -5.40 9.89
C PHE A 66 5.37 -4.18 10.62
N ALA A 67 6.33 -4.39 11.50
CA ALA A 67 7.18 -3.32 12.00
C ALA A 67 8.62 -3.77 11.96
N GLY A 68 9.48 -2.95 11.36
CA GLY A 68 10.91 -3.22 11.27
C GLY A 68 11.72 -1.94 11.31
N VAL A 69 13.04 -2.07 11.28
CA VAL A 69 13.96 -0.92 11.41
C VAL A 69 13.68 0.20 10.38
N LYS A 70 13.16 -0.13 9.19
CA LYS A 70 13.00 0.83 8.08
C LYS A 70 11.57 1.29 7.83
N ASP A 71 10.57 0.53 8.26
CA ASP A 71 9.18 0.88 8.01
C ASP A 71 8.22 0.15 8.96
N VAL A 72 7.01 0.71 9.03
CA VAL A 72 5.86 0.13 9.69
C VAL A 72 4.76 0.06 8.65
N GLN A 73 4.15 -1.11 8.47
CA GLN A 73 3.17 -1.36 7.43
C GLN A 73 2.00 -2.17 7.98
N PHE A 74 0.79 -1.81 7.60
CA PHE A 74 -0.41 -2.58 7.88
C PHE A 74 -1.06 -2.94 6.56
N SER A 75 -1.23 -4.25 6.34
CA SER A 75 -1.79 -4.80 5.11
C SER A 75 -3.01 -5.64 5.40
N VAL A 76 -3.99 -5.60 4.49
CA VAL A 76 -5.19 -6.41 4.53
C VAL A 76 -5.42 -7.08 3.19
N ASP A 77 -5.64 -8.38 3.23
CA ASP A 77 -5.81 -9.25 2.08
C ASP A 77 -7.24 -9.80 1.99
N TYR A 78 -7.93 -9.51 0.90
CA TYR A 78 -9.33 -9.84 0.64
C TYR A 78 -9.49 -10.70 -0.63
N TYR A 79 -8.42 -11.28 -1.18
CA TYR A 79 -8.50 -12.11 -2.39
C TYR A 79 -9.49 -13.28 -2.24
N ASP A 80 -9.44 -13.99 -1.12
CA ASP A 80 -10.33 -15.13 -0.83
C ASP A 80 -11.55 -14.72 0.03
N SER A 81 -11.99 -13.47 -0.08
CA SER A 81 -12.97 -12.91 0.85
C SER A 81 -14.18 -12.25 0.17
N ASP A 82 -15.37 -12.69 0.59
CA ASP A 82 -16.63 -12.08 0.18
C ASP A 82 -16.83 -10.66 0.74
N SER A 83 -16.25 -10.35 1.90
CA SER A 83 -16.40 -9.03 2.52
C SER A 83 -15.80 -7.90 1.68
N THR A 84 -16.39 -6.71 1.80
CA THR A 84 -15.91 -5.48 1.16
C THR A 84 -14.89 -4.77 2.04
N LEU A 85 -13.81 -4.30 1.42
CA LEU A 85 -12.78 -3.51 2.08
C LEU A 85 -13.27 -2.06 2.27
N ASP A 86 -13.26 -1.61 3.52
CA ASP A 86 -13.53 -0.23 3.91
C ASP A 86 -12.20 0.46 4.26
N ILE A 87 -11.72 1.30 3.34
CA ILE A 87 -10.42 1.99 3.46
C ILE A 87 -10.37 2.84 4.73
N ASP A 88 -11.46 3.52 5.08
CA ASP A 88 -11.46 4.42 6.23
C ASP A 88 -11.40 3.63 7.54
N ALA A 89 -12.11 2.51 7.62
CA ALA A 89 -11.99 1.59 8.75
C ALA A 89 -10.57 1.01 8.88
N GLU A 90 -9.92 0.63 7.77
CA GLU A 90 -8.54 0.12 7.82
C GLU A 90 -7.52 1.21 8.20
N ILE A 91 -7.74 2.45 7.78
CA ILE A 91 -6.92 3.60 8.20
C ILE A 91 -7.07 3.85 9.70
N ASP A 92 -8.29 3.80 10.23
CA ASP A 92 -8.52 3.98 11.67
C ASP A 92 -7.90 2.86 12.50
N ARG A 93 -7.97 1.61 12.03
CA ARG A 93 -7.25 0.47 12.65
C ARG A 93 -5.75 0.69 12.62
N PHE A 94 -5.19 1.11 11.48
CA PHE A 94 -3.77 1.39 11.37
C PHE A 94 -3.33 2.50 12.33
N ILE A 95 -4.05 3.62 12.38
CA ILE A 95 -3.74 4.73 13.30
C ILE A 95 -3.76 4.23 14.76
N SER A 96 -4.75 3.42 15.14
CA SER A 96 -4.82 2.83 16.47
C SER A 96 -3.60 1.97 16.80
N LEU A 97 -3.22 1.05 15.91
CA LEU A 97 -2.04 0.20 16.10
C LEU A 97 -0.74 1.01 16.08
N PHE A 98 -0.62 1.96 15.16
CA PHE A 98 0.54 2.82 15.03
C PHE A 98 0.75 3.69 16.26
N SER A 99 -0.31 4.12 16.94
CA SER A 99 -0.18 4.89 18.18
C SER A 99 0.60 4.14 19.26
N VAL A 100 0.43 2.81 19.33
CA VAL A 100 1.19 1.92 20.23
C VAL A 100 2.64 1.81 19.78
N VAL A 101 2.87 1.58 18.49
CA VAL A 101 4.22 1.55 17.89
C VAL A 101 4.97 2.84 18.17
N ASN A 102 4.32 3.98 17.94
CA ASN A 102 4.91 5.29 18.13
C ASN A 102 5.11 5.61 19.62
N ALA A 103 4.23 5.14 20.51
CA ALA A 103 4.42 5.30 21.95
C ALA A 103 5.72 4.64 22.44
N ALA A 104 6.04 3.45 21.93
CA ALA A 104 7.27 2.72 22.26
C ALA A 104 8.51 3.28 21.52
N LEU A 105 8.43 3.43 20.21
CA LEU A 105 9.59 3.76 19.37
C LEU A 105 9.89 5.26 19.32
N LYS A 106 8.90 6.11 19.59
CA LYS A 106 8.95 7.57 19.44
C LYS A 106 9.47 7.94 18.05
N ILE A 107 8.77 7.46 17.02
CA ILE A 107 9.13 7.66 15.62
C ILE A 107 9.09 9.17 15.32
N ARG A 108 10.20 9.67 14.80
CA ARG A 108 10.39 11.04 14.31
C ARG A 108 10.92 10.97 12.88
N ASP A 109 11.10 12.13 12.27
CA ASP A 109 11.82 12.24 11.00
C ASP A 109 11.17 11.39 9.90
N VAL A 110 9.84 11.38 9.81
CA VAL A 110 9.12 10.58 8.83
C VAL A 110 9.38 11.13 7.44
N ARG A 111 9.96 10.29 6.56
CA ARG A 111 10.27 10.67 5.18
C ARG A 111 9.13 10.39 4.24
N ARG A 112 8.38 9.31 4.45
CA ARG A 112 7.34 8.88 3.52
C ARG A 112 6.17 8.23 4.24
N ILE A 113 4.96 8.55 3.78
CA ILE A 113 3.73 7.81 4.09
C ILE A 113 3.10 7.40 2.75
N GLY A 114 2.62 6.16 2.65
CA GLY A 114 2.02 5.64 1.42
C GLY A 114 0.79 4.78 1.69
N ILE A 115 -0.13 4.78 0.73
CA ILE A 115 -1.28 3.89 0.67
C ILE A 115 -1.29 3.25 -0.71
N VAL A 116 -1.38 1.92 -0.74
CA VAL A 116 -1.52 1.15 -1.95
C VAL A 116 -2.78 0.29 -1.88
N CYS A 117 -3.49 0.18 -3.00
CA CYS A 117 -4.46 -0.90 -3.17
C CYS A 117 -4.25 -1.60 -4.49
N GLU A 118 -4.59 -2.89 -4.47
CA GLU A 118 -4.61 -3.76 -5.62
C GLU A 118 -6.03 -4.16 -5.98
N TYR A 119 -6.24 -4.31 -7.27
CA TYR A 119 -7.51 -4.59 -7.92
C TYR A 119 -7.27 -5.66 -8.97
N ARG A 120 -8.24 -6.56 -9.17
CA ARG A 120 -8.16 -7.62 -10.17
C ARG A 120 -9.38 -7.61 -11.06
N PHE A 121 -9.16 -7.94 -12.33
CA PHE A 121 -10.19 -8.00 -13.33
C PHE A 121 -9.98 -9.20 -14.25
N PRO A 122 -11.07 -9.90 -14.62
CA PRO A 122 -10.98 -10.95 -15.60
C PRO A 122 -10.59 -10.35 -16.94
N SER A 123 -9.56 -10.94 -17.56
CA SER A 123 -9.21 -10.67 -18.95
C SER A 123 -10.36 -11.12 -19.85
N LYS A 124 -10.64 -10.34 -20.90
CA LYS A 124 -11.63 -10.69 -21.93
C LYS A 124 -11.10 -11.75 -22.90
N THR A 125 -9.83 -12.13 -22.76
CA THR A 125 -9.15 -13.09 -23.62
C THR A 125 -8.35 -14.06 -22.75
N ASP A 126 -7.90 -15.17 -23.35
CA ASP A 126 -6.97 -16.06 -22.66
C ASP A 126 -5.54 -15.50 -22.56
N GLN A 127 -5.32 -14.23 -22.96
CA GLN A 127 -4.01 -13.58 -23.04
C GLN A 127 -4.03 -12.19 -22.34
N PRO A 128 -4.00 -12.14 -21.00
CA PRO A 128 -4.01 -10.88 -20.24
C PRO A 128 -2.93 -9.89 -20.67
N SER A 129 -1.71 -10.39 -20.91
CA SER A 129 -0.58 -9.57 -21.38
C SER A 129 -0.84 -8.90 -22.73
N ARG A 130 -1.46 -9.61 -23.68
CA ARG A 130 -1.82 -9.05 -24.98
C ARG A 130 -2.89 -7.98 -24.84
N GLU A 131 -3.92 -8.27 -24.06
CA GLU A 131 -5.01 -7.34 -23.78
C GLU A 131 -4.48 -6.03 -23.15
N LEU A 132 -3.55 -6.14 -22.19
CA LEU A 132 -2.90 -4.98 -21.57
C LEU A 132 -2.11 -4.13 -22.58
N ILE A 133 -1.28 -4.76 -23.42
CA ILE A 133 -0.49 -4.04 -24.43
C ILE A 133 -1.44 -3.30 -25.38
N GLU A 134 -2.42 -3.99 -25.94
CA GLU A 134 -3.34 -3.40 -26.92
C GLU A 134 -4.18 -2.26 -26.32
N LYS A 135 -4.64 -2.40 -25.08
CA LYS A 135 -5.48 -1.39 -24.41
C LYS A 135 -4.70 -0.17 -23.94
N ILE A 136 -3.50 -0.36 -23.39
CA ILE A 136 -2.74 0.73 -22.76
C ILE A 136 -1.83 1.44 -23.78
N THR A 137 -1.25 0.69 -24.72
CA THR A 137 -0.27 1.25 -25.67
C THR A 137 -0.84 1.46 -27.07
N HIS A 138 -1.98 0.85 -27.38
CA HIS A 138 -2.57 0.79 -28.72
C HIS A 138 -1.72 0.08 -29.79
N PHE A 139 -0.63 -0.58 -29.39
CA PHE A 139 0.13 -1.45 -30.29
C PHE A 139 -0.58 -2.78 -30.47
N LYS A 140 -0.77 -3.17 -31.73
CA LYS A 140 -1.15 -4.55 -32.07
C LYS A 140 0.07 -5.43 -31.89
N THR A 141 -0.12 -6.57 -31.23
CA THR A 141 0.94 -7.57 -31.07
C THR A 141 0.64 -8.78 -31.93
N ASP A 142 1.65 -9.22 -32.69
CA ASP A 142 1.61 -10.50 -33.39
C ASP A 142 2.23 -11.57 -32.48
N GLY A 143 1.52 -12.69 -32.27
CA GLY A 143 1.97 -13.80 -31.43
C GLY A 143 1.51 -13.73 -29.96
N PHE A 144 2.18 -14.51 -29.10
CA PHE A 144 1.94 -14.55 -27.65
C PHE A 144 3.00 -13.67 -26.97
N PRO A 145 2.68 -12.42 -26.57
CA PRO A 145 3.65 -11.60 -25.87
C PRO A 145 4.07 -12.30 -24.57
N ALA A 146 5.34 -12.11 -24.19
CA ALA A 146 5.80 -12.46 -22.85
C ALA A 146 4.94 -11.76 -21.78
N LYS A 147 5.04 -12.21 -20.53
CA LYS A 147 4.34 -11.60 -19.41
C LYS A 147 4.57 -10.09 -19.38
N PHE A 148 3.49 -9.32 -19.46
CA PHE A 148 3.52 -7.87 -19.55
C PHE A 148 3.26 -7.22 -18.19
N GLN A 149 4.08 -6.22 -17.88
CA GLN A 149 3.91 -5.33 -16.75
C GLN A 149 4.29 -3.92 -17.17
N LEU A 150 3.47 -2.95 -16.79
CA LEU A 150 3.71 -1.54 -17.04
C LEU A 150 3.42 -0.72 -15.78
N GLN A 151 4.30 0.23 -15.49
CA GLN A 151 4.15 1.18 -14.40
C GLN A 151 4.25 2.60 -14.93
N PHE A 152 3.27 3.44 -14.59
CA PHE A 152 3.35 4.88 -14.75
C PHE A 152 3.68 5.53 -13.42
N GLU A 153 4.59 6.50 -13.43
CA GLU A 153 4.97 7.27 -12.25
C GLU A 153 4.70 8.76 -12.50
N GLN A 154 3.97 9.39 -11.59
CA GLN A 154 3.71 10.82 -11.60
C GLN A 154 4.17 11.45 -10.30
N ARG A 155 5.02 12.48 -10.41
CA ARG A 155 5.52 13.25 -9.27
C ARG A 155 4.95 14.65 -9.32
N HIS A 156 4.20 15.02 -8.28
CA HIS A 156 3.56 16.33 -8.16
C HIS A 156 4.20 17.09 -7.00
N PRO A 157 5.00 18.14 -7.26
CA PRO A 157 5.57 18.95 -6.18
C PRO A 157 4.44 19.58 -5.35
N ILE A 158 4.66 19.72 -4.04
CA ILE A 158 3.67 20.36 -3.15
C ILE A 158 3.75 21.89 -3.27
N THR A 159 4.95 22.42 -3.48
CA THR A 159 5.16 23.82 -3.86
C THR A 159 5.01 23.98 -5.37
N ALA A 160 4.53 25.13 -5.83
CA ALA A 160 4.35 25.45 -7.26
C ALA A 160 5.70 25.67 -8.00
N THR A 161 6.75 24.95 -7.62
CA THR A 161 8.03 24.93 -8.32
C THR A 161 7.88 24.10 -9.59
N THR A 162 8.29 24.67 -10.72
CA THR A 162 8.28 23.99 -12.01
C THR A 162 9.43 22.98 -12.07
N GLY A 163 9.14 21.72 -12.39
CA GLY A 163 10.16 20.67 -12.55
C GLY A 163 9.79 19.32 -11.93
N ILE A 164 10.65 18.33 -12.14
CA ILE A 164 10.56 17.02 -11.47
C ILE A 164 11.18 17.16 -10.08
N PRO A 165 10.44 16.93 -8.98
CA PRO A 165 10.96 17.14 -7.63
C PRO A 165 12.06 16.12 -7.29
N ASP A 166 13.09 16.57 -6.57
CA ASP A 166 14.15 15.70 -6.04
C ASP A 166 13.63 14.90 -4.84
N PHE A 167 13.65 13.58 -4.98
CA PHE A 167 13.16 12.63 -3.98
C PHE A 167 13.91 12.67 -2.65
N ARG A 168 15.07 13.33 -2.57
CA ARG A 168 15.91 13.46 -1.37
C ARG A 168 15.67 14.77 -0.62
N THR A 169 15.32 15.83 -1.33
CA THR A 169 15.39 17.20 -0.81
C THR A 169 14.05 17.92 -0.84
N GLU A 170 13.05 17.41 -1.56
CA GLU A 170 11.75 18.10 -1.74
C GLU A 170 10.56 17.32 -1.17
N ASP A 171 9.48 18.05 -0.85
CA ASP A 171 8.15 17.51 -0.51
C ASP A 171 7.30 17.40 -1.77
N PHE A 172 6.80 16.20 -2.05
CA PHE A 172 6.01 15.91 -3.25
C PHE A 172 5.10 14.70 -3.04
N TRP A 173 4.08 14.63 -3.88
CA TRP A 173 3.27 13.44 -4.06
C TRP A 173 3.86 12.56 -5.15
N ASN A 174 3.99 11.27 -4.86
CA ASN A 174 4.26 10.25 -5.85
C ASN A 174 3.00 9.42 -6.07
N VAL A 175 2.59 9.23 -7.32
CA VAL A 175 1.47 8.38 -7.70
C VAL A 175 1.97 7.37 -8.71
N LEU A 176 1.88 6.09 -8.34
CA LEU A 176 2.26 4.96 -9.19
C LEU A 176 1.00 4.20 -9.59
N GLU A 177 0.86 3.97 -10.90
CA GLU A 177 -0.19 3.15 -11.48
C GLU A 177 0.48 1.96 -12.17
N THR A 178 0.23 0.75 -11.67
CA THR A 178 0.82 -0.48 -12.24
C THR A 178 -0.26 -1.36 -12.82
N TYR A 179 -0.01 -1.92 -14.00
CA TYR A 179 -0.88 -2.83 -14.72
C TYR A 179 -0.08 -4.06 -15.09
N TYR A 180 -0.55 -5.25 -14.75
CA TYR A 180 0.23 -6.46 -14.99
C TYR A 180 -0.64 -7.72 -15.12
N ASP A 181 -0.09 -8.73 -15.77
CA ASP A 181 -0.69 -10.05 -15.93
C ASP A 181 -0.81 -10.76 -14.58
N GLY A 182 -2.01 -11.23 -14.22
CA GLY A 182 -2.28 -11.84 -12.92
C GLY A 182 -1.41 -13.05 -12.60
N GLU A 183 -0.85 -13.73 -13.59
CA GLU A 183 0.04 -14.87 -13.33
C GLU A 183 1.42 -14.46 -12.81
N VAL A 184 1.85 -13.20 -12.99
CA VAL A 184 3.12 -12.71 -12.43
C VAL A 184 3.01 -12.27 -10.97
N ASP A 185 1.80 -12.26 -10.41
CA ASP A 185 1.58 -12.01 -8.99
C ASP A 185 2.26 -13.12 -8.16
N THR A 186 3.15 -12.71 -7.27
CA THR A 186 3.92 -13.65 -6.42
C THR A 186 3.10 -14.24 -5.29
N ASP A 187 2.11 -13.49 -4.81
CA ASP A 187 1.32 -13.86 -3.63
C ASP A 187 0.01 -14.55 -4.07
N HIS A 188 -0.62 -14.04 -5.14
CA HIS A 188 -1.96 -14.45 -5.59
C HIS A 188 -2.02 -14.70 -7.10
N SER A 189 -1.08 -15.49 -7.65
CA SER A 189 -1.03 -15.81 -9.08
C SER A 189 -2.38 -16.33 -9.60
N ALA A 190 -2.92 -15.68 -10.64
CA ALA A 190 -4.18 -16.08 -11.25
C ALA A 190 -4.14 -15.98 -12.78
N LYS A 191 -4.51 -17.08 -13.44
CA LYS A 191 -4.63 -17.14 -14.91
C LYS A 191 -5.81 -16.34 -15.39
N HIS A 192 -5.69 -15.77 -16.59
CA HIS A 192 -6.77 -15.02 -17.24
C HIS A 192 -7.23 -13.77 -16.46
N GLU A 193 -6.37 -13.27 -15.57
CA GLU A 193 -6.65 -12.10 -14.74
C GLU A 193 -5.65 -10.99 -15.06
N ILE A 194 -6.09 -9.75 -14.87
CA ILE A 194 -5.28 -8.54 -14.97
C ILE A 194 -5.32 -7.85 -13.61
N ASN A 195 -4.14 -7.55 -13.06
CA ASN A 195 -4.01 -6.81 -11.83
C ASN A 195 -3.71 -5.34 -12.11
N LEU A 196 -4.32 -4.48 -11.31
CA LEU A 196 -4.19 -3.03 -11.31
C LEU A 196 -3.82 -2.59 -9.91
N MET A 197 -2.75 -1.82 -9.77
CA MET A 197 -2.28 -1.30 -8.50
C MET A 197 -2.18 0.22 -8.55
N LEU A 198 -2.76 0.87 -7.54
CA LEU A 198 -2.61 2.31 -7.31
C LEU A 198 -1.87 2.52 -5.99
N ASP A 199 -0.68 3.11 -6.05
CA ASP A 199 0.14 3.48 -4.90
C ASP A 199 0.32 4.99 -4.84
N VAL A 200 -0.16 5.61 -3.76
CA VAL A 200 -0.11 7.05 -3.52
C VAL A 200 0.73 7.30 -2.29
N GLN A 201 1.81 8.06 -2.48
CA GLN A 201 2.81 8.34 -1.47
C GLN A 201 3.01 9.84 -1.32
N ARG A 202 3.27 10.29 -0.09
CA ARG A 202 3.82 11.62 0.18
C ARG A 202 5.22 11.49 0.72
N TYR A 203 6.15 12.21 0.10
CA TYR A 203 7.52 12.38 0.58
C TYR A 203 7.61 13.72 1.29
N TYR A 204 8.19 13.77 2.49
CA TYR A 204 8.24 14.97 3.32
C TYR A 204 9.64 15.60 3.33
N ALA A 205 9.72 16.89 3.00
CA ALA A 205 10.87 17.76 3.21
C ALA A 205 10.39 19.19 3.57
N PRO A 206 10.53 19.66 4.83
CA PRO A 206 11.21 19.02 5.96
C PRO A 206 10.55 17.71 6.39
N LEU A 207 11.30 16.89 7.12
CA LEU A 207 10.80 15.61 7.62
C LEU A 207 9.63 15.83 8.57
N LEU A 208 8.66 14.92 8.54
CA LEU A 208 7.49 15.03 9.39
C LEU A 208 7.81 14.53 10.81
N GLU A 209 7.68 15.41 11.80
CA GLU A 209 7.98 15.11 13.20
C GLU A 209 6.73 14.93 14.08
N GLU A 210 5.62 15.60 13.74
CA GLU A 210 4.39 15.60 14.54
C GLU A 210 3.14 15.36 13.67
N LYS A 211 1.99 15.11 14.33
CA LYS A 211 0.67 14.96 13.68
C LYS A 211 0.63 13.87 12.60
N ILE A 212 1.30 12.74 12.83
CA ILE A 212 1.37 11.61 11.91
C ILE A 212 -0.04 11.12 11.52
N ASP A 213 -0.98 11.07 12.45
CA ASP A 213 -2.37 10.66 12.18
C ASP A 213 -3.05 11.57 11.15
N ALA A 214 -2.89 12.90 11.30
CA ALA A 214 -3.42 13.86 10.35
C ALA A 214 -2.74 13.73 8.98
N ALA A 215 -1.44 13.42 8.96
CA ALA A 215 -0.69 13.16 7.75
C ALA A 215 -1.16 11.88 7.03
N ILE A 216 -1.40 10.78 7.76
CA ILE A 216 -2.00 9.55 7.23
C ILE A 216 -3.36 9.84 6.60
N ARG A 217 -4.23 10.58 7.29
CA ARG A 217 -5.54 10.97 6.75
C ARG A 217 -5.42 11.83 5.49
N ALA A 218 -4.46 12.76 5.44
CA ALA A 218 -4.21 13.55 4.24
C ALA A 218 -3.78 12.69 3.04
N VAL A 219 -2.98 11.64 3.27
CA VAL A 219 -2.62 10.66 2.23
C VAL A 219 -3.84 9.85 1.80
N SER A 220 -4.71 9.43 2.74
CA SER A 220 -5.98 8.73 2.42
C SER A 220 -6.88 9.59 1.53
N GLU A 221 -7.05 10.87 1.84
CA GLU A 221 -7.85 11.79 1.03
C GLU A 221 -7.25 12.01 -0.37
N LYS A 222 -5.91 12.10 -0.48
CA LYS A 222 -5.24 12.14 -1.79
C LYS A 222 -5.45 10.83 -2.54
N TYR A 223 -5.35 9.69 -1.87
CA TYR A 223 -5.57 8.37 -2.44
C TYR A 223 -6.97 8.26 -3.05
N LYS A 224 -8.02 8.61 -2.31
CA LYS A 224 -9.41 8.59 -2.80
C LYS A 224 -9.60 9.45 -4.06
N LYS A 225 -8.96 10.62 -4.12
CA LYS A 225 -8.98 11.48 -5.31
C LYS A 225 -8.27 10.83 -6.51
N GLN A 226 -7.11 10.22 -6.29
CA GLN A 226 -6.39 9.51 -7.36
C GLN A 226 -7.12 8.24 -7.80
N LEU A 227 -7.80 7.55 -6.88
CA LEU A 227 -8.60 6.38 -7.19
C LEU A 227 -9.73 6.70 -8.18
N ALA A 228 -10.39 7.85 -8.02
CA ALA A 228 -11.40 8.30 -8.98
C ALA A 228 -10.80 8.47 -10.39
N ILE A 229 -9.63 9.12 -10.49
CA ILE A 229 -8.91 9.31 -11.76
C ILE A 229 -8.48 7.96 -12.35
N PHE A 230 -7.94 7.08 -11.51
CA PHE A 230 -7.47 5.76 -11.90
C PHE A 230 -8.59 4.88 -12.45
N ARG A 231 -9.76 4.88 -11.80
CA ARG A 231 -10.96 4.19 -12.29
C ARG A 231 -11.42 4.73 -13.64
N GLU A 232 -11.50 6.05 -13.79
CA GLU A 232 -11.90 6.64 -15.08
C GLU A 232 -10.90 6.32 -16.21
N LYS A 233 -9.59 6.30 -15.92
CA LYS A 233 -8.58 5.82 -16.87
C LYS A 233 -8.81 4.35 -17.23
N ALA A 234 -8.99 3.47 -16.23
CA ALA A 234 -9.22 2.05 -16.44
C ALA A 234 -10.47 1.78 -17.31
N LYS A 235 -11.55 2.54 -17.11
CA LYS A 235 -12.73 2.52 -17.97
C LYS A 235 -12.43 2.99 -19.39
N THR A 236 -11.72 4.11 -19.53
CA THR A 236 -11.38 4.69 -20.84
C THR A 236 -10.54 3.74 -21.70
N VAL A 237 -9.59 3.02 -21.09
CA VAL A 237 -8.81 1.99 -21.79
C VAL A 237 -9.54 0.64 -21.91
N GLY A 238 -10.76 0.54 -21.39
CA GLY A 238 -11.63 -0.64 -21.49
C GLY A 238 -11.23 -1.81 -20.58
N LEU A 239 -10.39 -1.58 -19.56
CA LEU A 239 -10.03 -2.57 -18.53
C LEU A 239 -11.13 -2.73 -17.46
N GLU A 240 -11.91 -1.68 -17.22
CA GLU A 240 -13.10 -1.74 -16.39
C GLU A 240 -14.34 -1.57 -17.30
N ASN A 241 -15.32 -2.49 -17.21
CA ASN A 241 -16.61 -2.25 -17.83
C ASN A 241 -17.33 -1.18 -16.99
N GLY A 242 -17.81 -0.10 -17.63
CA GLY A 242 -18.65 0.89 -16.96
C GLY A 242 -19.83 0.18 -16.30
N GLY A 243 -19.91 0.28 -14.97
CA GLY A 243 -21.11 -0.07 -14.22
C GLY A 243 -22.21 0.97 -14.43
#